data_AF-A0A520A0E0-F1
#
_entry.id   AF-A0A520A0E0-F1
#
_cell.length_a   1.000
_cell.length_b   1.000
_cell.length_c   1.000
_cell.angle_alpha   90.00
_cell.angle_beta   90.00
_cell.angle_gamma   90.00
#
_symmetry.space_group_name_H-M   'P 1'
#
loop_
_entity.id
_entity.type
_entity.pdbx_description
1 polymer ?
#
loop_
_entity_poly.entity_id
_entity_poly.type
_entity_poly.pdbx_seq_one_letter_code
_entity_poly.pdbx_strand_id
1 'polypeptide(L)'
;PDNETDMINPDFALVAQAMGFKGITVSKPEEVENAISHALNESGPILLNIMTNPNALAMPPKIEWAQIKGMTESMAKLMLGGKMTEVFDTIKSNYKHLGEVL
;
A
#
# COMPACT_ATOMS: atom_id res chain seq x y z
N PRO A 1 19.70 6.36 2.52
CA PRO A 1 19.09 7.00 1.34
C PRO A 1 18.03 6.06 0.78
N ASP A 2 16.76 6.47 0.82
CA ASP A 2 15.66 5.72 0.24
C ASP A 2 15.73 5.89 -1.28
N ASN A 3 16.71 5.23 -1.90
CA ASN A 3 16.95 5.30 -3.33
C ASN A 3 15.95 4.36 -4.00
N GLU A 4 15.10 4.92 -4.86
CA GLU A 4 14.21 4.23 -5.81
C GLU A 4 12.83 3.77 -5.30
N THR A 5 12.41 4.13 -4.09
CA THR A 5 11.02 3.89 -3.64
C THR A 5 10.10 5.10 -3.83
N ASP A 6 10.66 6.30 -4.05
CA ASP A 6 9.88 7.51 -4.30
C ASP A 6 9.66 7.70 -5.81
N MET A 7 8.55 7.18 -6.31
CA MET A 7 8.15 7.29 -7.73
C MET A 7 7.12 8.40 -7.91
N ILE A 8 7.42 9.36 -8.79
CA ILE A 8 6.41 10.29 -9.31
C ILE A 8 5.56 9.52 -10.33
N ASN A 9 4.48 8.93 -9.84
CA ASN A 9 3.56 8.16 -10.67
C ASN A 9 2.65 9.08 -11.49
N PRO A 10 2.46 8.83 -12.79
CA PRO A 10 1.43 9.51 -13.58
C PRO A 10 0.03 9.01 -13.19
N ASP A 11 -1.01 9.70 -13.66
CA ASP A 11 -2.35 9.13 -13.63
C ASP A 11 -2.45 8.01 -14.69
N PHE A 12 -2.30 6.76 -14.24
CA PHE A 12 -2.34 5.59 -15.11
C PHE A 12 -3.69 5.43 -15.84
N ALA A 13 -4.80 5.91 -15.27
CA ALA A 13 -6.09 5.87 -15.95
C ALA A 13 -6.11 6.82 -17.16
N LEU A 14 -5.54 8.02 -17.02
CA LEU A 14 -5.37 8.95 -18.14
C LEU A 14 -4.42 8.41 -19.20
N VAL A 15 -3.34 7.73 -18.81
CA VAL A 15 -2.43 7.07 -19.75
C VAL A 15 -3.17 6.00 -20.55
N ALA A 16 -3.99 5.16 -19.90
CA ALA A 16 -4.81 4.16 -20.58
C ALA A 16 -5.78 4.79 -21.59
N GLN A 17 -6.45 5.88 -21.19
CA GLN A 17 -7.35 6.63 -22.07
C GLN A 17 -6.62 7.22 -23.27
N ALA A 18 -5.42 7.78 -23.08
CA ALA A 18 -4.59 8.30 -24.17
C ALA A 18 -4.15 7.19 -25.15
N MET A 19 -4.04 5.94 -24.69
CA MET A 19 -3.75 4.78 -25.52
C MET A 19 -5.00 4.16 -26.18
N GLY A 20 -6.19 4.72 -25.95
CA GLY A 20 -7.45 4.24 -26.52
C GLY A 20 -8.13 3.13 -25.71
N PHE A 21 -7.69 2.89 -24.47
CA PHE A 21 -8.32 1.94 -23.55
C PHE A 21 -9.24 2.65 -22.56
N LYS A 22 -10.16 1.90 -21.93
CA LYS A 22 -10.88 2.42 -20.78
C LYS A 22 -9.92 2.52 -19.60
N GLY A 23 -9.99 3.62 -18.85
CA GLY A 23 -9.17 3.85 -17.67
C GLY A 23 -10.03 4.38 -16.53
N ILE A 24 -9.97 3.74 -15.36
CA ILE A 24 -10.74 4.12 -14.16
C ILE A 24 -9.77 4.26 -12.99
N THR A 25 -9.89 5.35 -12.21
CA THR A 25 -9.16 5.51 -10.94
C THR A 25 -10.13 5.35 -9.77
N VAL A 26 -9.77 4.51 -8.81
CA VAL A 26 -10.53 4.30 -7.57
C VAL A 26 -9.72 4.84 -6.40
N SER A 27 -10.31 5.79 -5.67
CA SER A 27 -9.68 6.44 -4.51
C SER A 27 -10.35 6.08 -3.19
N LYS A 28 -11.57 5.53 -3.22
CA LYS A 28 -12.32 5.16 -2.03
C LYS A 28 -12.42 3.64 -1.89
N PRO A 29 -12.16 3.07 -0.70
CA PRO A 29 -12.22 1.62 -0.48
C PRO A 29 -13.57 1.00 -0.84
N GLU A 30 -14.68 1.69 -0.57
CA GLU A 30 -16.04 1.20 -0.83
C GLU A 30 -16.37 1.07 -2.32
N GLU A 31 -15.60 1.71 -3.20
CA GLU A 31 -15.82 1.67 -4.66
C GLU A 31 -15.08 0.49 -5.33
N VAL A 32 -14.15 -0.17 -4.61
CA VAL A 32 -13.23 -1.17 -5.18
C VAL A 32 -13.96 -2.40 -5.73
N GLU A 33 -14.86 -3.00 -4.97
CA GLU A 33 -15.56 -4.22 -5.37
C GLU A 33 -16.40 -4.01 -6.64
N ASN A 34 -17.12 -2.88 -6.69
CA ASN A 34 -17.92 -2.53 -7.86
C ASN A 34 -17.03 -2.21 -9.07
N ALA A 35 -15.92 -1.50 -8.87
CA ALA A 35 -15.02 -1.15 -9.96
C ALA A 35 -14.33 -2.37 -10.57
N ILE A 36 -13.91 -3.35 -9.74
CA ILE A 36 -13.38 -4.63 -10.22
C ILE A 36 -14.46 -5.40 -10.98
N SER A 37 -15.66 -5.50 -10.42
CA SER A 37 -16.79 -6.17 -11.08
C SER A 37 -17.13 -5.54 -12.43
N HIS A 38 -17.13 -4.21 -12.52
CA HIS A 38 -17.34 -3.48 -13.77
C HIS A 38 -16.23 -3.76 -14.79
N ALA A 39 -14.98 -3.71 -14.35
CA ALA A 39 -13.82 -3.95 -15.22
C ALA A 39 -13.81 -5.38 -15.80
N LEU A 40 -14.18 -6.38 -15.00
CA LEU A 40 -14.24 -7.78 -15.45
C LEU A 40 -15.38 -8.05 -16.43
N ASN A 41 -16.45 -7.25 -16.42
CA ASN A 41 -17.58 -7.36 -17.35
C ASN A 41 -17.38 -6.53 -18.63
N GLU A 42 -16.29 -5.77 -18.74
CA GLU A 42 -16.04 -4.92 -19.89
C GLU A 42 -15.64 -5.75 -21.11
N SER A 43 -16.25 -5.46 -22.27
CA SER A 43 -15.97 -6.16 -23.53
C SER A 43 -14.76 -5.56 -24.26
N GLY A 44 -13.65 -5.35 -23.54
CA GLY A 44 -12.44 -4.73 -24.05
C GLY A 44 -11.37 -4.47 -22.99
N PRO A 45 -10.18 -3.99 -23.39
CA PRO A 45 -9.11 -3.66 -22.47
C PRO A 45 -9.50 -2.49 -21.56
N ILE A 46 -9.32 -2.68 -20.26
CA ILE A 46 -9.55 -1.68 -19.23
C ILE A 46 -8.40 -1.68 -18.24
N LEU A 47 -7.94 -0.48 -17.85
CA LEU A 47 -6.98 -0.27 -16.78
C LEU A 47 -7.72 0.27 -15.55
N LEU A 48 -7.57 -0.44 -14.43
CA LEU A 48 -8.08 -0.01 -13.14
C LEU A 48 -6.91 0.44 -12.25
N ASN A 49 -6.87 1.73 -11.92
CA ASN A 49 -5.86 2.36 -11.08
C ASN A 49 -6.41 2.52 -9.65
N ILE A 50 -5.98 1.67 -8.72
CA ILE A 50 -6.48 1.66 -7.34
C ILE A 50 -5.48 2.34 -6.43
N MET A 51 -5.88 3.45 -5.79
CA MET A 51 -5.05 4.13 -4.81
C MET A 51 -5.03 3.33 -3.50
N THR A 52 -3.82 2.98 -3.05
CA THR A 52 -3.59 2.29 -1.78
C THR A 52 -2.87 3.22 -0.80
N ASN A 53 -2.92 2.88 0.49
CA ASN A 53 -2.18 3.62 1.50
C ASN A 53 -0.69 3.24 1.42
N PRO A 54 0.22 4.17 1.07
CA PRO A 54 1.66 3.87 0.97
C PRO A 54 2.29 3.53 2.33
N ASN A 55 1.64 3.91 3.43
CA ASN A 55 2.08 3.65 4.80
C ASN A 55 1.43 2.38 5.40
N ALA A 56 0.66 1.62 4.63
CA ALA A 56 0.17 0.33 5.08
C ALA A 56 1.36 -0.63 5.13
N LEU A 57 1.89 -0.89 6.34
CA LEU A 57 2.88 -1.94 6.50
C LEU A 57 2.25 -3.27 6.07
N ALA A 58 2.92 -3.96 5.14
CA ALA A 58 2.60 -5.34 4.80
C ALA A 58 2.89 -6.21 6.03
N MET A 59 1.93 -6.31 6.94
CA MET A 59 2.06 -7.20 8.09
C MET A 59 2.05 -8.64 7.59
N PRO A 60 3.08 -9.45 7.89
CA PRO A 60 3.09 -10.85 7.52
C PRO A 60 1.90 -11.56 8.17
N PRO A 61 1.18 -12.43 7.43
CA PRO A 61 0.01 -13.15 7.93
C PRO A 61 0.31 -14.13 9.08
N LYS A 62 1.59 -14.41 9.34
CA LYS A 62 2.07 -15.13 10.52
C LYS A 62 3.26 -14.37 11.04
N ILE A 63 3.16 -13.82 12.25
CA ILE A 63 4.32 -13.32 12.96
C ILE A 63 5.08 -14.55 13.47
N GLU A 64 6.05 -15.02 12.69
CA GLU A 64 7.05 -15.96 13.19
C GLU A 64 7.92 -15.24 14.22
N TRP A 65 8.22 -15.85 15.36
CA TRP A 65 9.09 -15.26 16.40
C TRP A 65 10.46 -14.79 15.85
N ALA A 66 10.93 -15.43 14.78
CA ALA A 66 12.13 -15.02 14.05
C ALA A 66 11.99 -13.66 13.34
N GLN A 67 10.79 -13.30 12.84
CA GLN A 67 10.52 -12.01 12.19
C GLN A 67 10.39 -10.86 13.20
N ILE A 68 9.90 -11.12 14.42
CA ILE A 68 9.85 -10.12 15.51
C ILE A 68 11.26 -9.60 15.80
N LYS A 69 12.25 -10.49 15.82
CA LYS A 69 13.65 -10.13 16.08
C LYS A 69 14.21 -9.20 14.99
N GLY A 70 13.97 -9.51 13.73
CA GLY A 70 14.40 -8.68 12.58
C GLY A 70 13.67 -7.33 12.53
N MET A 71 12.39 -7.31 12.86
CA MET A 71 11.59 -6.09 12.97
C MET A 71 12.09 -5.20 14.11
N THR A 72 12.38 -5.77 15.28
CA THR A 72 12.92 -5.06 16.44
C THR A 72 14.30 -4.45 16.13
N GLU A 73 15.19 -5.21 15.47
CA GLU A 73 16.50 -4.71 15.08
C GLU A 73 16.40 -3.55 14.07
N SER A 74 15.50 -3.68 13.09
CA SER A 74 15.28 -2.64 12.07
C SER A 74 14.69 -1.37 12.67
N MET A 75 13.69 -1.51 13.55
CA MET A 75 13.12 -0.39 14.31
C MET A 75 14.17 0.29 15.18
N ALA A 76 15.01 -0.48 15.88
CA ALA A 76 16.10 0.07 16.69
C ALA A 76 17.10 0.87 15.84
N LYS A 77 17.46 0.37 14.65
CA LYS A 77 18.35 1.10 13.71
C LYS A 77 17.69 2.38 13.19
N LEU A 78 16.40 2.36 12.86
CA LEU A 78 15.66 3.55 12.41
C LEU A 78 15.57 4.62 13.51
N MET A 79 15.36 4.20 14.76
CA MET A 79 15.35 5.10 15.92
C MET A 79 16.73 5.74 16.14
N LEU A 80 17.79 4.94 16.11
CA LEU A 80 19.17 5.43 16.24
C LEU A 80 19.61 6.31 15.05
N GLY A 81 19.01 6.11 13.87
CA GLY A 81 19.23 6.89 12.65
C GLY A 81 18.44 8.21 12.57
N GLY A 82 17.67 8.57 13.60
CA GLY A 82 16.93 9.84 13.67
C GLY A 82 15.55 9.85 13.03
N LYS A 83 15.05 8.70 12.53
CA LYS A 83 13.72 8.56 11.90
C LYS A 83 12.62 8.20 12.93
N MET A 84 12.56 8.93 14.04
CA MET A 84 11.65 8.60 15.16
C MET A 84 10.17 8.74 14.80
N THR A 85 9.81 9.77 14.03
CA THR A 85 8.42 10.04 13.61
C THR A 85 7.83 8.92 12.75
N GLU A 86 8.62 8.41 11.81
CA GLU A 86 8.25 7.30 10.91
C GLU A 86 7.94 6.02 11.69
N VAL A 87 8.69 5.76 12.77
CA VAL A 87 8.45 4.63 13.68
C VAL A 87 7.17 4.82 14.49
N PHE A 88 6.89 6.04 14.96
CA PHE A 88 5.64 6.33 15.68
C PHE A 88 4.40 6.21 14.79
N ASP A 89 4.47 6.71 13.56
CA ASP A 89 3.37 6.60 12.60
C ASP A 89 3.09 5.15 12.21
N THR A 90 4.15 4.35 12.05
CA THR A 90 4.10 2.89 11.88
C THR A 90 3.39 2.20 13.05
N ILE A 91 3.73 2.52 14.29
CA ILE A 91 3.09 1.89 15.46
C ILE A 91 1.61 2.31 15.56
N LYS A 92 1.31 3.59 15.29
CA LYS A 92 -0.04 4.16 15.40
C LYS A 92 -0.99 3.63 14.32
N SER A 93 -0.50 3.42 13.10
CA SER A 93 -1.30 2.85 12.00
C SER A 93 -1.66 1.38 12.23
N ASN A 94 -0.81 0.64 12.96
CA ASN A 94 -1.00 -0.79 13.23
C ASN A 94 -1.66 -1.12 14.57
N TYR A 95 -1.77 -0.17 15.51
CA TYR A 95 -2.33 -0.44 16.85
C TYR A 95 -3.74 -1.06 16.83
N LYS A 96 -4.57 -0.72 15.84
CA LYS A 96 -5.92 -1.30 15.68
C LYS A 96 -5.92 -2.79 15.33
N HIS A 97 -4.83 -3.32 14.80
CA HIS A 97 -4.70 -4.72 14.35
C HIS A 97 -3.82 -5.57 15.28
N LEU A 98 -3.11 -4.96 16.25
CA LEU A 98 -2.30 -5.68 17.23
C LEU A 98 -3.12 -6.63 18.11
N GLY A 99 -4.40 -6.31 18.36
CA GLY A 99 -5.31 -7.14 19.15
C GLY A 99 -5.79 -8.41 18.45
N GLU A 100 -5.61 -8.54 17.13
CA GLU A 100 -5.98 -9.73 16.36
C GLU A 100 -4.83 -10.76 16.28
N VAL A 101 -3.64 -10.39 16.75
CA VAL A 101 -2.38 -11.16 16.58
C VAL A 101 -1.77 -11.63 17.91
N LEU A 102 -2.35 -11.24 19.05
CA LEU A 102 -1.99 -11.74 20.39
C LEU A 102 -2.86 -12.94 20.80
#